data_AF-A0A6C0JZR3-F1
#
_entry.id   AF-A0A6C0JZR3-F1
#
_cell.length_a   1.000
_cell.length_b   1.000
_cell.length_c   1.000
_cell.angle_alpha   90.00
_cell.angle_beta   90.00
_cell.angle_gamma   90.00
#
_symmetry.space_group_name_H-M   'P 1'
#
loop_
_entity.id
_entity.type
_entity.pdbx_description
1 polymer ?
#
loop_
_entity_poly.entity_id
_entity_poly.type
_entity_poly.pdbx_seq_one_letter_code
_entity_poly.pdbx_strand_id
1 'polypeptide(L)'
;MDFMYIAIIAGGLIGILLSVLFGVFSRSGSDAFTRRIFGMSSYDFIFDGIVFIMCVAFLFLATVSGVVRDLAYPYAKPVNFTIETLLMAIVPSLVFFAMAYLRGHPITLTIFGEFAVLVAKFGVLHVLLQFSGFYSSIFH
;
A
#
# COMPACT_ATOMS: atom_id res chain seq x y z
N MET A 1 20.96 17.84 -2.87
CA MET A 1 20.79 17.09 -1.61
C MET A 1 20.43 15.68 -1.99
N ASP A 2 21.03 14.69 -1.34
CA ASP A 2 20.73 13.28 -1.59
C ASP A 2 19.25 13.00 -1.35
N PHE A 3 18.63 12.18 -2.19
CA PHE A 3 17.18 11.92 -2.14
C PHE A 3 16.74 11.39 -0.76
N MET A 4 17.62 10.64 -0.11
CA MET A 4 17.46 10.14 1.25
C MET A 4 17.23 11.26 2.27
N TYR A 5 17.98 12.36 2.21
CA TYR A 5 17.81 13.47 3.16
C TYR A 5 16.49 14.21 2.96
N ILE A 6 16.05 14.33 1.70
CA ILE A 6 14.74 14.94 1.39
C ILE A 6 13.60 14.09 1.97
N ALA A 7 13.68 12.76 1.81
CA ALA A 7 12.69 11.83 2.36
C ALA A 7 12.65 11.86 3.91
N ILE A 8 13.82 11.88 4.57
CA ILE A 8 13.91 11.95 6.03
C ILE A 8 13.33 13.28 6.55
N ILE A 9 13.67 14.41 5.92
CA ILE A 9 13.18 15.73 6.33
C ILE A 9 11.66 15.84 6.12
N ALA A 10 11.16 15.38 4.97
CA ALA A 10 9.72 15.39 4.67
C ALA A 10 8.94 14.48 5.64
N GLY A 11 9.42 13.26 5.88
CA GLY A 11 8.83 12.33 6.84
C GLY A 11 8.84 12.88 8.26
N GLY A 12 9.95 13.49 8.68
CA GLY A 12 10.08 14.14 9.98
C GLY A 12 9.11 15.32 10.15
N LEU A 13 9.00 16.20 9.14
CA LEU A 13 8.05 17.32 9.16
C LEU A 13 6.60 16.84 9.26
N ILE A 14 6.22 15.83 8.48
CA ILE A 14 4.88 15.23 8.54
C ILE A 14 4.64 14.63 9.93
N GLY A 15 5.62 13.91 10.49
CA GLY A 15 5.54 13.33 11.84
C GLY A 15 5.35 14.37 12.93
N ILE A 16 6.10 15.49 12.88
CA ILE A 16 5.95 16.61 13.81
C ILE A 16 4.55 17.24 13.65
N LEU A 17 4.12 17.46 12.42
CA LEU A 17 2.84 18.10 12.13
C LEU A 17 1.67 17.24 12.64
N LEU A 18 1.72 15.92 12.43
CA LEU A 18 0.77 14.96 12.99
C LEU A 18 0.85 14.95 14.53
N SER A 19 2.04 14.93 15.12
CA SER A 19 2.22 14.95 16.58
C SER A 19 1.57 16.19 17.21
N VAL A 20 1.72 17.37 16.61
CA VAL A 20 1.08 18.61 17.05
C VAL A 20 -0.45 18.55 16.86
N LEU A 21 -0.92 18.05 15.72
CA LEU A 21 -2.34 17.85 15.43
C LEU A 21 -3.02 16.96 16.49
N PHE A 22 -2.43 15.81 16.79
CA PHE A 22 -2.97 14.86 17.76
C PHE A 22 -2.73 15.29 19.21
N GLY A 23 -1.62 15.99 19.50
CA GLY A 23 -1.26 16.43 20.84
C GLY A 23 -2.05 17.66 21.31
N VAL A 24 -2.15 18.68 20.46
CA VAL A 24 -2.69 20.00 20.85
C VAL A 24 -4.17 20.13 20.49
N PHE A 25 -4.60 19.59 19.34
CA PHE A 25 -5.96 19.79 18.83
C PHE A 25 -6.93 18.64 19.12
N SER A 26 -6.46 17.54 19.75
CA SER A 26 -7.36 16.45 20.12
C SER A 26 -8.21 16.81 21.33
N ARG A 27 -9.53 16.76 21.17
CA ARG A 27 -10.49 16.92 22.28
C ARG A 27 -11.03 15.54 22.67
N SER A 28 -11.17 15.31 23.97
CA SER A 28 -11.80 14.11 24.53
C SER A 28 -13.26 14.02 24.09
N GLY A 29 -13.62 12.94 23.40
CA GLY A 29 -15.00 12.61 23.03
C GLY A 29 -15.76 11.91 24.17
N SER A 30 -16.99 11.48 23.88
CA SER A 30 -17.82 10.68 24.80
C SER A 30 -17.35 9.24 24.98
N ASP A 31 -16.56 8.72 24.04
CA ASP A 31 -15.90 7.41 24.13
C ASP A 31 -14.42 7.58 24.51
N ALA A 32 -13.96 6.78 25.48
CA ALA A 32 -12.58 6.84 25.98
C ALA A 32 -11.52 6.53 24.91
N PHE A 33 -11.91 5.89 23.81
CA PHE A 33 -11.03 5.42 22.74
C PHE A 33 -11.09 6.26 21.45
N THR A 34 -12.02 7.23 21.33
CA THR A 34 -12.09 8.11 20.16
C THR A 34 -11.87 9.57 20.54
N ARG A 35 -10.91 10.21 19.88
CA ARG A 35 -10.68 11.66 20.04
C ARG A 35 -11.21 12.39 18.81
N ARG A 36 -11.73 13.59 19.01
CA ARG A 36 -12.16 14.43 17.87
C ARG A 36 -11.08 15.45 17.56
N ILE A 37 -10.74 15.56 16.28
CA ILE A 37 -9.81 16.57 15.76
C ILE A 37 -10.61 17.37 14.73
N PHE A 38 -10.80 18.66 14.97
CA PHE A 38 -11.62 19.55 14.11
C PHE A 38 -13.03 19.03 13.77
N GLY A 39 -13.66 18.30 14.70
CA GLY A 39 -15.02 17.76 14.51
C GLY A 39 -15.10 16.41 13.81
N MET A 40 -13.99 15.92 13.25
CA MET A 40 -13.87 14.55 12.70
C MET A 40 -13.38 13.56 13.76
N SER A 41 -13.80 12.30 13.64
CA SER A 41 -13.27 11.21 14.45
C SER A 41 -11.80 10.98 14.13
N SER A 42 -10.97 10.72 15.15
CA SER A 42 -9.56 10.33 14.96
C SER A 42 -9.44 9.06 14.12
N TYR A 43 -10.42 8.15 14.18
CA TYR A 43 -10.44 6.95 13.36
C TYR A 43 -10.59 7.31 11.87
N ASP A 44 -11.60 8.11 11.53
CA ASP A 44 -11.86 8.52 10.14
C ASP A 44 -10.66 9.28 9.57
N PHE A 45 -10.08 10.21 10.35
CA PHE A 45 -8.91 10.97 9.91
C PHE A 45 -7.68 10.09 9.64
N ILE A 46 -7.40 9.11 10.51
CA ILE A 46 -6.27 8.19 10.32
C ILE A 46 -6.55 7.27 9.12
N PHE A 47 -7.76 6.73 9.04
CA PHE A 47 -8.14 5.82 7.96
C PHE A 47 -8.06 6.52 6.60
N ASP A 48 -8.65 7.71 6.46
CA ASP A 48 -8.60 8.51 5.24
C ASP A 48 -7.16 8.93 4.91
N GLY A 49 -6.36 9.25 5.93
CA GLY A 49 -4.93 9.52 5.78
C GLY A 49 -4.15 8.33 5.21
N ILE A 50 -4.40 7.12 5.72
CA ILE A 50 -3.78 5.88 5.20
C ILE A 50 -4.22 5.64 3.75
N VAL A 51 -5.51 5.78 3.45
CA VAL A 51 -6.04 5.63 2.08
C VAL A 51 -5.39 6.64 1.14
N PHE A 52 -5.27 7.90 1.55
CA PHE A 52 -4.61 8.94 0.77
C PHE A 52 -3.14 8.61 0.49
N ILE A 53 -2.38 8.22 1.52
CA ILE A 53 -0.97 7.82 1.36
C ILE A 53 -0.83 6.64 0.40
N MET A 54 -1.69 5.63 0.52
CA MET A 54 -1.71 4.49 -0.39
C MET A 54 -1.97 4.90 -1.84
N CYS A 55 -2.96 5.76 -2.08
CA CYS A 55 -3.28 6.28 -3.41
C CYS A 55 -2.10 7.07 -4.01
N VAL A 56 -1.48 7.96 -3.23
CA VAL A 56 -0.33 8.74 -3.67
C VAL A 56 0.87 7.84 -3.96
N ALA A 57 1.16 6.86 -3.09
CA ALA A 57 2.24 5.91 -3.30
C ALA A 57 2.04 5.08 -4.57
N PHE A 58 0.80 4.63 -4.83
CA PHE A 58 0.47 3.91 -6.05
C PHE A 58 0.65 4.77 -7.31
N LEU A 59 0.17 6.01 -7.30
CA LEU A 59 0.35 6.94 -8.43
C LEU A 59 1.82 7.28 -8.67
N PHE A 60 2.58 7.48 -7.61
CA PHE A 60 4.02 7.69 -7.70
C PHE A 60 4.72 6.49 -8.33
N LEU A 61 4.47 5.27 -7.84
CA LEU A 61 5.03 4.04 -8.39
C LEU A 61 4.63 3.84 -9.85
N ALA A 62 3.36 4.08 -10.20
CA ALA A 62 2.90 4.01 -11.58
C ALA A 62 3.63 4.99 -12.49
N THR A 63 3.88 6.21 -12.01
CA THR A 63 4.62 7.24 -12.76
C THR A 63 6.07 6.83 -12.96
N VAL A 64 6.76 6.42 -11.90
CA VAL A 64 8.16 5.97 -11.97
C VAL A 64 8.29 4.75 -12.88
N SER A 65 7.40 3.77 -12.74
CA SER A 65 7.31 2.60 -13.62
C SER A 65 7.13 2.99 -15.10
N GLY A 66 6.25 3.95 -15.38
CA GLY A 66 6.02 4.46 -16.73
C GLY A 66 7.19 5.23 -17.33
N VAL A 67 8.03 5.85 -16.50
CA VAL A 67 9.23 6.61 -16.91
C VAL A 67 10.44 5.70 -17.07
N VAL A 68 10.75 4.88 -16.07
CA VAL A 68 11.94 4.02 -16.04
C VAL A 68 11.79 2.85 -17.00
N ARG A 69 10.61 2.22 -17.04
CA ARG A 69 10.30 1.07 -17.91
C ARG A 69 11.41 0.04 -17.90
N ASP A 70 11.77 -0.45 -16.72
CA ASP A 70 12.81 -1.47 -16.63
C ASP A 70 12.30 -2.81 -17.20
N LEU A 71 12.77 -3.12 -18.41
CA LEU A 71 12.38 -4.32 -19.15
C LEU A 71 13.48 -5.39 -19.16
N ALA A 72 14.61 -5.14 -18.50
CA ALA A 72 15.78 -6.02 -18.58
C ALA A 72 15.45 -7.44 -18.07
N TYR A 73 14.84 -7.55 -16.89
CA TYR A 73 14.46 -8.83 -16.30
C TYR A 73 13.32 -9.55 -17.05
N PRO A 74 12.17 -8.90 -17.35
CA PRO A 74 11.09 -9.53 -18.12
C PRO A 74 11.54 -10.04 -19.50
N TYR A 75 12.43 -9.33 -20.19
CA TYR A 75 12.96 -9.79 -21.48
C TYR A 75 13.96 -10.93 -21.33
N ALA A 76 14.83 -10.89 -20.32
CA ALA A 76 15.82 -11.95 -20.12
C ALA A 76 15.19 -13.26 -19.59
N LYS A 77 14.16 -13.17 -18.75
CA LYS A 77 13.55 -14.33 -18.05
C LYS A 77 12.01 -14.21 -18.00
N PRO A 78 11.31 -14.26 -19.15
CA PRO A 78 9.86 -14.02 -19.23
C PRO A 78 9.02 -15.01 -18.43
N VAL A 79 9.42 -16.29 -18.41
CA VAL A 79 8.70 -17.33 -17.65
C VAL A 79 8.83 -17.10 -16.15
N ASN A 80 10.04 -16.80 -15.65
CA ASN A 80 10.27 -16.52 -14.24
C ASN A 80 9.49 -15.27 -13.80
N PHE A 81 9.53 -14.20 -14.60
CA PHE A 81 8.74 -12.99 -14.34
C PHE A 81 7.24 -13.30 -14.22
N THR A 82 6.71 -14.15 -15.09
CA THR A 82 5.29 -14.53 -15.06
C THR A 82 4.95 -15.30 -13.79
N ILE A 83 5.77 -16.30 -13.44
CA ILE A 83 5.58 -17.11 -12.24
C ILE A 83 5.69 -16.23 -10.99
N GLU A 84 6.71 -15.37 -10.92
CA GLU A 84 6.92 -14.46 -9.80
C GLU A 84 5.72 -13.51 -9.63
N THR A 85 5.24 -12.92 -10.72
CA THR A 85 4.05 -12.05 -10.71
C THR A 85 2.81 -12.80 -10.22
N LEU A 86 2.59 -14.02 -10.69
CA LEU A 86 1.46 -14.84 -10.23
C LEU A 86 1.57 -15.21 -8.76
N LEU A 87 2.75 -15.59 -8.28
CA LEU A 87 2.98 -15.92 -6.88
C LEU A 87 2.76 -14.69 -6.00
N MET A 88 3.31 -13.52 -6.39
CA MET A 88 3.15 -12.27 -5.66
C MET A 88 1.71 -11.75 -5.69
N ALA A 89 0.92 -12.11 -6.69
CA ALA A 89 -0.51 -11.80 -6.74
C ALA A 89 -1.37 -12.75 -5.88
N ILE A 90 -1.15 -14.05 -6.01
CA ILE A 90 -2.02 -15.10 -5.46
C ILE A 90 -1.72 -15.37 -3.98
N VAL A 91 -0.45 -15.54 -3.61
CA VAL A 91 -0.06 -15.96 -2.25
C VAL A 91 -0.58 -14.99 -1.18
N PRO A 92 -0.35 -13.67 -1.24
CA PRO A 92 -0.89 -12.75 -0.23
C PRO A 92 -2.42 -12.71 -0.23
N SER A 93 -3.05 -12.75 -1.42
CA SER A 93 -4.52 -12.79 -1.53
C SER A 93 -5.12 -14.04 -0.88
N LEU A 94 -4.44 -15.18 -1.01
CA LEU A 94 -4.89 -16.45 -0.46
C LEU A 94 -4.91 -16.43 1.07
N VAL A 95 -3.98 -15.71 1.70
CA VAL A 95 -3.97 -15.52 3.16
C VAL A 95 -5.25 -14.82 3.62
N PHE A 96 -5.67 -13.75 2.93
CA PHE A 96 -6.93 -13.06 3.25
C PHE A 96 -8.17 -13.91 2.98
N PHE A 97 -8.17 -14.65 1.87
CA PHE A 97 -9.26 -15.57 1.54
C PHE A 97 -9.40 -16.69 2.59
N ALA A 98 -8.28 -17.30 3.00
CA ALA A 98 -8.26 -18.30 4.06
C ALA A 98 -8.70 -17.72 5.40
N MET A 99 -8.29 -16.50 5.75
CA MET A 99 -8.76 -15.82 6.96
C MET A 99 -10.27 -15.60 6.96
N ALA A 100 -10.88 -15.25 5.82
CA ALA A 100 -12.33 -15.10 5.72
C ALA A 100 -13.05 -16.42 6.05
N TYR A 101 -12.58 -17.53 5.47
CA TYR A 101 -13.12 -18.86 5.75
C TYR A 101 -12.95 -19.27 7.22
N LEU A 102 -11.75 -19.09 7.78
CA LEU A 102 -11.45 -19.45 9.18
C LEU A 102 -12.23 -18.60 10.20
N ARG A 103 -12.71 -17.41 9.82
CA ARG A 103 -13.61 -16.58 10.63
C ARG A 103 -15.08 -16.98 10.53
N GLY A 104 -15.38 -18.07 9.82
CA GLY A 104 -16.74 -18.61 9.68
C GLY A 104 -17.56 -17.94 8.57
N HIS A 105 -16.95 -17.15 7.70
CA HIS A 105 -17.66 -16.62 6.53
C HIS A 105 -17.75 -17.70 5.44
N PRO A 106 -18.97 -18.02 4.93
CA PRO A 106 -19.13 -19.00 3.87
C PRO A 106 -18.49 -18.49 2.56
N ILE A 107 -17.84 -19.37 1.82
CA ILE A 107 -17.27 -19.03 0.50
C ILE A 107 -18.43 -18.79 -0.47
N THR A 108 -18.70 -17.51 -0.71
CA THR A 108 -19.71 -17.02 -1.65
C THR A 108 -19.04 -16.43 -2.89
N LEU A 109 -19.83 -16.21 -3.94
CA LEU A 109 -19.36 -15.50 -5.14
C LEU A 109 -18.80 -14.12 -4.81
N THR A 110 -19.36 -13.44 -3.81
CA THR A 110 -18.87 -12.13 -3.32
C THR A 110 -17.46 -12.25 -2.75
N ILE A 111 -17.20 -13.21 -1.87
CA ILE A 111 -15.85 -13.39 -1.28
C ILE A 111 -14.84 -13.79 -2.37
N PHE A 112 -15.26 -14.60 -3.34
CA PHE A 112 -14.41 -14.94 -4.47
C PHE A 112 -14.10 -13.71 -5.35
N GLY A 113 -15.09 -12.83 -5.55
CA GLY A 113 -14.90 -11.55 -6.21
C GLY A 113 -13.89 -10.66 -5.49
N GLU A 114 -14.00 -10.53 -4.17
CA GLU A 114 -13.03 -9.77 -3.34
C GLU A 114 -11.62 -10.38 -3.42
N PHE A 115 -11.51 -11.71 -3.42
CA PHE A 115 -10.23 -12.39 -3.65
C PHE A 115 -9.64 -12.07 -5.02
N ALA A 116 -10.43 -12.12 -6.08
CA ALA A 116 -9.97 -11.77 -7.44
C ALA A 116 -9.50 -10.31 -7.52
N VAL A 117 -10.19 -9.39 -6.84
CA VAL A 117 -9.77 -7.99 -6.73
C VAL A 117 -8.44 -7.85 -6.00
N LEU A 118 -8.20 -8.61 -4.92
CA LEU A 118 -6.92 -8.62 -4.22
C LEU A 118 -5.80 -9.17 -5.10
N VAL A 119 -6.04 -10.27 -5.83
CA VAL A 119 -5.07 -10.84 -6.76
C VAL A 119 -4.67 -9.82 -7.81
N ALA A 120 -5.65 -9.12 -8.41
CA ALA A 120 -5.39 -8.07 -9.37
C ALA A 120 -4.57 -6.92 -8.75
N LYS A 121 -4.92 -6.46 -7.54
CA LYS A 121 -4.21 -5.37 -6.85
C LYS A 121 -2.76 -5.73 -6.58
N PHE A 122 -2.48 -6.89 -6.00
CA PHE A 122 -1.11 -7.32 -5.69
C PHE A 122 -0.30 -7.61 -6.96
N GLY A 123 -0.92 -8.21 -7.98
CA GLY A 123 -0.27 -8.42 -9.28
C GLY A 123 0.12 -7.11 -9.96
N VAL A 124 -0.78 -6.14 -10.04
CA VAL A 124 -0.49 -4.81 -10.59
C VAL A 124 0.61 -4.12 -9.79
N LEU A 125 0.54 -4.15 -8.45
CA LEU A 125 1.56 -3.55 -7.60
C LEU A 125 2.95 -4.15 -7.86
N HIS A 126 3.04 -5.48 -7.99
CA HIS A 126 4.31 -6.15 -8.27
C HIS A 126 4.87 -5.79 -9.65
N VAL A 127 4.01 -5.72 -10.69
CA VAL A 127 4.42 -5.28 -12.03
C VAL A 127 4.94 -3.84 -12.00
N LEU A 128 4.25 -2.93 -11.30
CA LEU A 128 4.70 -1.55 -11.16
C LEU A 128 6.06 -1.47 -10.45
N LEU A 129 6.26 -2.26 -9.39
CA LEU A 129 7.55 -2.34 -8.71
C LEU A 129 8.65 -2.87 -9.63
N GLN A 130 8.39 -3.91 -10.41
CA GLN A 130 9.38 -4.46 -11.35
C GLN A 130 9.82 -3.40 -12.37
N PHE A 131 8.86 -2.75 -13.01
CA PHE A 131 9.14 -1.76 -14.06
C PHE A 131 9.64 -0.41 -13.53
N SER A 132 9.48 -0.13 -12.22
CA SER A 132 10.10 1.05 -11.59
C SER A 132 11.62 0.96 -11.48
N GLY A 133 12.22 -0.20 -11.79
CA GLY A 133 13.65 -0.46 -11.63
C GLY A 133 14.06 -0.71 -10.17
N PHE A 134 13.10 -0.78 -9.25
CA PHE A 134 13.36 -1.03 -7.82
C PHE A 134 14.16 -2.32 -7.61
N TYR A 135 13.75 -3.42 -8.22
CA TYR A 135 14.45 -4.70 -8.07
C TYR A 135 15.85 -4.67 -8.69
N SER A 136 16.00 -4.06 -9.87
CA SER A 136 17.33 -3.91 -10.48
C SER A 136 18.23 -3.02 -9.64
N SER A 137 17.71 -2.01 -8.94
CA SER A 137 18.52 -1.14 -8.07
C SER A 137 18.99 -1.80 -6.77
N ILE A 138 18.29 -2.85 -6.31
CA ILE A 138 18.60 -3.53 -5.05
C ILE A 138 19.45 -4.79 -5.29
N PHE A 139 19.18 -5.50 -6.38
CA PHE A 139 19.74 -6.83 -6.63
C PHE A 139 20.86 -6.83 -7.71
N HIS A 140 21.21 -5.68 -8.28
CA HIS A 140 22.41 -5.47 -9.11
C HIS A 140 23.31 -4.38 -8.52
#